data_AF-A0A9P1MDW5-F1
#
_entry.id   AF-A0A9P1MDW5-F1
#
_cell.length_a   1.000
_cell.length_b   1.000
_cell.length_c   1.000
_cell.angle_alpha   90.00
_cell.angle_beta   90.00
_cell.angle_gamma   90.00
#
_symmetry.space_group_name_H-M   'P 1'
#
loop_
_entity.id
_entity.type
_entity.pdbx_description
1 polymer ?
#
loop_
_entity_poly.entity_id
_entity_poly.type
_entity_poly.pdbx_seq_one_letter_code
_entity_poly.pdbx_strand_id
1 'polypeptide(L)'
;MRQLGKTRQPSLDHDALPAIHPRGNPIERPDAFPVVRSTVQRRFNSTSPNEFVKERQHTKDHANGTTDLWRKISIFACIPALVLASANAYKLWNDHWEHWSHLPPLEERTEYPYQNVRSRNFSWGDGDKTLFWNENVNYHNHDKVK
;
A
#
# COMPACT_ATOMS: atom_id res chain seq x y z
N MET A 1 19.01 -20.85 -14.00
CA MET A 1 18.16 -21.74 -14.81
C MET A 1 16.78 -21.83 -14.16
N ARG A 2 15.73 -21.56 -14.95
CA ARG A 2 14.31 -21.46 -14.55
C ARG A 2 13.79 -22.74 -13.91
N GLN A 3 12.97 -22.61 -12.87
CA GLN A 3 12.05 -23.68 -12.48
C GLN A 3 10.66 -23.42 -13.09
N LEU A 4 10.17 -24.47 -13.74
CA LEU A 4 8.99 -24.56 -14.59
C LEU A 4 7.69 -24.74 -13.78
N GLY A 5 6.59 -24.32 -14.40
CA GLY A 5 5.38 -25.15 -14.48
C GLY A 5 4.32 -24.98 -13.39
N LYS A 6 3.45 -23.97 -13.54
CA LYS A 6 2.17 -23.88 -12.82
C LYS A 6 1.10 -24.63 -13.62
N THR A 7 0.69 -25.81 -13.17
CA THR A 7 -0.30 -26.65 -13.85
C THR A 7 -1.71 -26.08 -13.64
N ARG A 8 -2.43 -25.87 -14.75
CA ARG A 8 -3.81 -25.34 -14.84
C ARG A 8 -4.82 -26.48 -14.64
N GLN A 9 -5.87 -26.28 -13.84
CA GLN A 9 -6.97 -27.24 -13.68
C GLN A 9 -7.80 -27.36 -14.97
N PRO A 10 -8.35 -28.55 -15.29
CA PRO A 10 -9.28 -28.73 -16.42
C PRO A 10 -10.75 -28.56 -15.98
N SER A 11 -11.54 -27.84 -16.78
CA SER A 11 -13.00 -27.69 -16.67
C SER A 11 -13.70 -28.94 -17.22
N LEU A 12 -14.65 -29.48 -16.46
CA LEU A 12 -15.46 -30.63 -16.83
C LEU A 12 -16.74 -30.17 -17.53
N ASP A 13 -16.86 -30.52 -18.82
CA ASP A 13 -18.08 -30.35 -19.60
C ASP A 13 -19.04 -31.51 -19.28
N HIS A 14 -20.25 -31.16 -18.84
CA HIS A 14 -21.32 -32.09 -18.51
C HIS A 14 -22.32 -32.16 -19.66
N ASP A 15 -22.13 -33.07 -20.60
CA ASP A 15 -23.16 -33.42 -21.59
C ASP A 15 -22.99 -34.87 -22.07
N ALA A 16 -23.90 -35.76 -21.65
CA ALA A 16 -24.46 -36.85 -22.46
C ALA A 16 -25.22 -37.88 -21.59
N LEU A 17 -26.56 -37.85 -21.67
CA LEU A 17 -27.49 -39.00 -21.68
C LEU A 17 -28.68 -38.55 -22.55
N PRO A 18 -29.51 -39.41 -23.22
CA PRO A 18 -29.87 -40.77 -22.78
C PRO A 18 -30.24 -41.85 -23.88
N ALA A 19 -30.51 -43.08 -23.38
CA ALA A 19 -31.43 -44.14 -23.87
C ALA A 19 -31.04 -44.93 -25.17
N ILE A 20 -31.37 -46.21 -25.43
CA ILE A 20 -32.65 -46.97 -25.29
C ILE A 20 -32.38 -48.53 -25.36
N HIS A 21 -32.95 -49.30 -24.41
CA HIS A 21 -33.66 -50.63 -24.38
C HIS A 21 -33.49 -51.75 -25.48
N PRO A 22 -34.03 -53.01 -25.36
CA PRO A 22 -34.07 -54.03 -24.27
C PRO A 22 -33.75 -55.49 -24.73
N ARG A 23 -33.63 -56.46 -23.79
CA ARG A 23 -34.52 -57.65 -23.67
C ARG A 23 -33.99 -58.72 -22.70
N GLY A 24 -34.86 -59.14 -21.78
CA GLY A 24 -34.76 -60.41 -21.03
C GLY A 24 -35.08 -60.27 -19.53
N ASN A 25 -36.21 -60.81 -19.09
CA ASN A 25 -36.54 -61.06 -17.67
C ASN A 25 -37.47 -62.30 -17.62
N PRO A 26 -37.66 -63.03 -16.50
CA PRO A 26 -36.84 -63.17 -15.28
C PRO A 26 -36.47 -64.65 -15.00
N ILE A 27 -35.32 -64.91 -14.38
CA ILE A 27 -35.16 -66.08 -13.51
C ILE A 27 -35.15 -65.53 -12.09
N GLU A 28 -36.20 -65.86 -11.33
CA GLU A 28 -36.35 -65.53 -9.91
C GLU A 28 -35.09 -65.97 -9.16
N ARG A 29 -34.35 -65.00 -8.62
CA ARG A 29 -33.30 -65.26 -7.63
C ARG A 29 -33.89 -64.95 -6.25
N PRO A 30 -33.74 -65.86 -5.27
CA PRO A 30 -34.13 -65.59 -3.91
C PRO A 30 -33.31 -64.40 -3.39
N ASP A 31 -34.05 -63.42 -2.87
CA ASP A 31 -33.69 -62.56 -1.75
C ASP A 31 -32.35 -61.84 -1.89
N ALA A 32 -32.37 -60.73 -2.63
CA ALA A 32 -31.28 -59.77 -2.64
C ALA A 32 -31.06 -59.23 -1.22
N PHE A 33 -30.00 -59.66 -0.55
CA PHE A 33 -29.50 -59.00 0.65
C PHE A 33 -29.18 -57.53 0.33
N PRO A 34 -29.52 -56.56 1.19
CA PRO A 34 -29.21 -55.17 0.94
C PRO A 34 -27.69 -55.00 0.86
N VAL A 35 -27.17 -54.67 -0.33
CA VAL A 35 -25.78 -54.24 -0.49
C VAL A 35 -25.67 -52.87 0.16
N VAL A 36 -25.32 -52.86 1.45
CA VAL A 36 -24.95 -51.66 2.18
C VAL A 36 -23.64 -51.15 1.58
N ARG A 37 -23.73 -50.26 0.58
CA ARG A 37 -22.59 -49.43 0.19
C ARG A 37 -22.35 -48.49 1.35
N SER A 38 -21.45 -48.86 2.26
CA SER A 38 -20.91 -47.90 3.21
C SER A 38 -20.23 -46.81 2.39
N THR A 39 -20.90 -45.68 2.18
CA THR A 39 -20.20 -44.44 1.87
C THR A 39 -19.41 -44.12 3.12
N VAL A 40 -18.21 -44.70 3.23
CA VAL A 40 -17.19 -44.21 4.14
C VAL A 40 -16.97 -42.79 3.68
N GLN A 41 -17.69 -41.84 4.29
CA GLN A 41 -17.27 -40.45 4.28
C GLN A 41 -15.86 -40.53 4.84
N ARG A 42 -14.86 -40.45 3.95
CA ARG A 42 -13.51 -40.06 4.34
C ARG A 42 -13.69 -38.67 4.92
N ARG A 43 -14.04 -38.62 6.22
CA ARG A 43 -13.78 -37.46 7.05
C ARG A 43 -12.27 -37.34 6.97
N PHE A 44 -11.80 -36.46 6.10
CA PHE A 44 -10.45 -35.96 6.18
C PHE A 44 -10.33 -35.41 7.60
N ASN A 45 -9.79 -36.24 8.48
CA ASN A 45 -9.45 -35.87 9.83
C ASN A 45 -8.27 -34.90 9.69
N SER A 46 -8.55 -33.62 9.49
CA SER A 46 -7.55 -32.56 9.40
C SER A 46 -6.90 -32.25 10.75
N THR A 47 -7.14 -33.08 11.76
CA THR A 47 -6.56 -33.04 13.12
C THR A 47 -5.12 -33.56 13.19
N SER A 48 -4.41 -33.60 12.07
CA SER A 48 -2.95 -33.71 12.04
C SER A 48 -2.36 -32.30 12.29
N PRO A 49 -1.22 -32.14 12.99
CA PRO A 49 -0.52 -30.87 13.03
C PRO A 49 -0.19 -30.42 11.60
N ASN A 50 -1.02 -29.53 11.06
CA ASN A 50 -0.93 -29.02 9.71
C ASN A 50 0.23 -28.02 9.66
N GLU A 51 1.23 -28.27 8.82
CA GLU A 51 2.41 -27.42 8.63
C GLU A 51 2.02 -25.96 8.39
N PHE A 52 0.94 -25.72 7.65
CA PHE A 52 0.40 -24.38 7.41
C PHE A 52 -0.09 -23.68 8.69
N VAL A 53 -0.70 -24.40 9.63
CA VAL A 53 -1.13 -23.85 10.91
C VAL A 53 0.08 -23.52 11.79
N LYS A 54 1.11 -24.37 11.75
CA LYS A 54 2.39 -24.15 12.45
C LYS A 54 3.13 -22.92 11.90
N GLU A 55 3.22 -22.79 10.58
CA GLU A 55 3.83 -21.63 9.92
C GLU A 55 3.09 -20.34 10.29
N ARG A 56 1.76 -20.33 10.21
CA ARG A 56 0.95 -19.16 10.61
C ARG A 56 1.17 -18.77 12.07
N GLN A 57 1.24 -19.74 12.98
CA GLN A 57 1.50 -19.45 14.38
C GLN A 57 2.90 -18.87 14.57
N HIS A 58 3.90 -19.46 13.91
CA HIS A 58 5.28 -18.93 13.91
C HIS A 58 5.35 -17.50 13.36
N THR A 59 4.65 -17.19 12.27
CA THR A 59 4.56 -15.82 11.74
C THR A 59 3.89 -14.86 12.73
N LYS A 60 2.82 -15.28 13.41
CA LYS A 60 2.16 -14.46 14.44
C LYS A 60 3.09 -14.17 15.60
N ASP A 61 3.80 -15.18 16.10
CA ASP A 61 4.71 -15.02 17.23
C ASP A 61 5.90 -14.12 16.86
N HIS A 62 6.43 -14.28 15.64
CA HIS A 62 7.47 -13.39 15.10
C HIS A 62 6.95 -11.94 14.91
N ALA A 63 5.72 -11.78 14.39
CA ALA A 63 5.09 -10.48 14.21
C ALA A 63 4.88 -9.75 15.54
N ASN A 64 4.51 -10.46 16.60
CA ASN A 64 4.36 -9.88 17.94
C ASN A 64 5.70 -9.33 18.45
N GLY A 65 6.78 -10.11 18.37
CA GLY A 65 8.10 -9.68 18.81
C GLY A 65 8.66 -8.51 18.00
N THR A 66 8.50 -8.53 16.68
CA THR A 66 8.94 -7.45 15.79
C THR A 66 8.14 -6.16 15.99
N THR A 67 6.81 -6.26 16.17
CA THR A 67 5.96 -5.09 16.45
C THR A 67 6.36 -4.40 17.74
N ASP A 68 6.63 -5.17 18.81
CA ASP A 68 7.08 -4.60 20.07
C ASP A 68 8.45 -3.94 20.00
N LEU A 69 9.38 -4.52 19.23
CA LEU A 69 10.68 -3.90 18.97
C LEU A 69 10.53 -2.57 18.25
N TRP A 70 9.78 -2.53 17.14
CA TRP A 70 9.58 -1.30 16.36
C TRP A 70 8.86 -0.22 17.14
N ARG A 71 7.85 -0.58 17.95
CA ARG A 71 7.19 0.36 18.86
C ARG A 71 8.19 1.01 19.81
N LYS A 72 9.10 0.24 20.41
CA LYS A 72 10.14 0.77 21.30
C LYS A 72 11.10 1.68 20.56
N ILE A 73 11.56 1.30 19.36
CA ILE A 73 12.45 2.16 18.57
C ILE A 73 11.76 3.48 18.20
N SER A 74 10.51 3.44 17.74
CA SER A 74 9.77 4.65 17.40
C SER A 74 9.63 5.60 18.58
N ILE A 75 9.34 5.08 19.78
CA ILE A 75 9.15 5.92 20.97
C ILE A 75 10.48 6.37 21.56
N PHE A 76 11.46 5.48 21.70
CA PHE A 76 12.69 5.76 22.45
C PHE A 76 13.85 6.26 21.60
N ALA A 77 13.82 6.06 20.28
CA ALA A 77 14.83 6.59 19.38
C ALA A 77 14.29 7.73 18.52
N CYS A 78 13.15 7.53 17.85
CA CYS A 78 12.65 8.56 16.91
C CYS A 78 12.17 9.81 17.63
N ILE A 79 11.45 9.71 18.76
CA ILE A 79 10.97 10.90 19.49
C ILE A 79 12.17 11.76 19.99
N PRO A 80 13.19 11.21 20.69
CA PRO A 80 14.34 12.02 21.08
C PRO A 80 15.10 12.62 19.90
N ALA A 81 15.27 11.86 18.81
CA ALA A 81 15.92 12.37 17.60
C ALA A 81 15.13 13.55 16.99
N LEU A 82 13.80 13.46 16.94
CA LEU A 82 12.94 14.53 16.45
C LEU A 82 13.00 15.76 17.36
N VAL A 83 13.06 15.59 18.69
CA VAL A 83 13.22 16.72 19.62
C VAL A 83 14.54 17.45 19.37
N LEU A 84 15.65 16.73 19.25
CA LEU A 84 16.96 17.32 18.96
C LEU A 84 16.99 18.02 17.60
N ALA A 85 16.45 17.39 16.55
CA ALA A 85 16.37 17.98 15.22
C ALA A 85 15.48 19.23 15.21
N SER A 86 14.35 19.21 15.93
CA SER A 86 13.43 20.35 16.03
C SER A 86 14.09 21.52 16.78
N ALA A 87 14.84 21.26 17.84
CA ALA A 87 15.58 22.31 18.55
C ALA A 87 16.64 22.96 17.65
N ASN A 88 17.37 22.18 16.85
CA ASN A 88 18.31 22.70 15.87
C ASN A 88 17.61 23.53 14.77
N ALA A 89 16.52 23.02 14.21
CA ALA A 89 15.72 23.73 13.22
C ALA A 89 15.14 25.03 13.77
N TYR A 90 14.71 25.06 15.04
CA TYR A 90 14.22 26.26 15.70
C TYR A 90 15.29 27.34 15.82
N LYS A 91 16.53 26.98 16.19
CA LYS A 91 17.65 27.91 16.16
C LYS A 91 17.86 28.48 14.75
N LEU A 92 17.95 27.61 13.74
CA LEU A 92 18.20 28.02 12.36
C LEU A 92 17.07 28.90 11.80
N TRP A 93 15.83 28.63 12.21
CA TRP A 93 14.67 29.46 11.90
C TRP A 93 14.81 30.88 12.46
N ASN A 94 15.20 31.02 13.73
CA ASN A 94 15.40 32.34 14.33
C ASN A 94 16.56 33.09 13.65
N ASP A 95 17.70 32.42 13.42
CA ASP A 95 18.84 33.01 12.72
C ASP A 95 18.46 33.47 11.30
N HIS A 96 17.61 32.69 10.60
CA HIS A 96 17.12 33.04 9.27
C HIS A 96 16.31 34.33 9.27
N TRP A 97 15.40 34.50 10.25
CA TRP A 97 14.60 35.72 10.38
C TRP A 97 15.41 36.93 10.85
N GLU A 98 16.41 36.71 11.71
CA GLU A 98 17.36 37.76 12.08
C GLU A 98 18.13 38.26 10.85
N HIS A 99 18.69 37.34 10.05
CA HIS A 99 19.33 37.70 8.77
C HIS A 99 18.36 38.41 7.82
N TRP A 100 17.12 37.93 7.73
CA TRP A 100 16.09 38.54 6.89
C TRP A 100 15.79 40.00 7.30
N SER A 101 15.78 40.28 8.61
CA SER A 101 15.52 41.63 9.15
C SER A 101 16.61 42.65 8.82
N HIS A 102 17.82 42.19 8.52
CA HIS A 102 18.94 43.05 8.12
C HIS A 102 19.02 43.32 6.61
N LEU A 103 18.20 42.63 5.80
CA LEU A 103 18.17 42.87 4.37
C LEU A 103 17.37 44.14 4.06
N PRO A 104 17.73 44.87 3.00
CA PRO A 104 16.96 46.03 2.58
C PRO A 104 15.52 45.60 2.23
N PRO A 105 14.54 46.51 2.36
CA PRO A 105 13.15 46.27 1.99
C PRO A 105 13.02 45.65 0.60
N LEU A 106 12.03 44.77 0.40
CA LEU A 106 11.82 44.06 -0.87
C LEU A 106 11.71 45.02 -2.08
N GLU A 107 11.11 46.20 -1.86
CA GLU A 107 10.96 47.26 -2.86
C GLU A 107 12.29 47.90 -3.29
N GLU A 108 13.35 47.78 -2.51
CA GLU A 108 14.68 48.31 -2.83
C GLU A 108 15.61 47.24 -3.43
N ARG A 109 15.28 45.96 -3.23
CA ARG A 109 16.09 44.84 -3.75
C ARG A 109 16.04 44.80 -5.27
N THR A 110 17.18 44.64 -5.91
CA THR A 110 17.27 44.55 -7.38
C THR A 110 16.56 43.29 -7.89
N GLU A 111 15.61 43.45 -8.80
CA GLU A 111 14.94 42.37 -9.52
C GLU A 111 15.62 42.20 -10.89
N TYR A 112 16.01 40.97 -11.21
CA TYR A 112 16.67 40.66 -12.48
C TYR A 112 15.67 40.18 -13.55
N PRO A 113 15.96 40.35 -14.85
CA PRO A 113 15.04 39.98 -15.95
C PRO A 113 14.61 38.51 -15.98
N TYR A 114 15.42 37.62 -15.40
CA TYR A 114 15.14 36.18 -15.32
C TYR A 114 14.36 35.78 -14.06
N GLN A 115 14.20 36.70 -13.10
CA GLN A 115 13.37 36.49 -11.93
C GLN A 115 11.93 36.84 -12.26
N ASN A 116 10.99 36.18 -11.58
CA ASN A 116 9.56 36.40 -11.75
C ASN A 116 9.08 36.50 -13.22
N VAL A 117 9.61 35.68 -14.12
CA VAL A 117 9.17 35.67 -15.52
C VAL A 117 7.76 35.08 -15.62
N ARG A 118 6.84 35.80 -16.29
CA ARG A 118 5.48 35.33 -16.60
C ARG A 118 5.24 35.43 -18.09
N SER A 119 5.23 34.28 -18.79
CA SER A 119 4.86 34.24 -20.22
C SER A 119 3.34 34.18 -20.43
N ARG A 120 2.62 33.68 -19.43
CA ARG A 120 1.16 33.62 -19.35
C ARG A 120 0.77 33.83 -17.88
N ASN A 121 -0.35 34.51 -17.66
CA ASN A 121 -0.89 34.68 -16.32
C ASN A 121 -1.34 33.33 -15.75
N PHE A 122 -1.26 33.18 -14.44
CA PHE A 122 -1.84 32.05 -13.74
C PHE A 122 -3.37 32.06 -13.91
N SER A 123 -3.99 30.87 -13.87
CA SER A 123 -5.44 30.72 -14.07
C SER A 123 -6.27 31.02 -12.83
N TRP A 124 -5.68 31.61 -11.79
CA TRP A 124 -6.33 31.90 -10.51
C TRP A 124 -5.88 33.26 -9.95
N GLY A 125 -6.66 33.77 -9.00
CA GLY A 125 -6.33 35.00 -8.29
C GLY A 125 -6.18 36.20 -9.23
N ASP A 126 -5.12 36.97 -9.02
CA ASP A 126 -4.71 38.11 -9.85
C ASP A 126 -3.90 37.70 -11.10
N GLY A 127 -3.58 36.41 -11.24
CA GLY A 127 -2.82 35.88 -12.36
C GLY A 127 -1.31 36.08 -12.25
N ASP A 128 -0.79 36.67 -11.17
CA ASP A 128 0.64 36.91 -10.96
C ASP A 128 1.23 36.16 -9.76
N LYS A 129 0.44 35.97 -8.70
CA LYS A 129 0.90 35.30 -7.49
C LYS A 129 0.81 33.78 -7.61
N THR A 130 1.87 33.10 -7.20
CA THR A 130 1.91 31.63 -7.11
C THR A 130 1.04 31.13 -5.96
N LEU A 131 0.76 29.82 -5.93
CA LEU A 131 -0.05 29.21 -4.86
C LEU A 131 0.57 29.38 -3.46
N PHE A 132 1.90 29.48 -3.38
CA PHE A 132 2.67 29.66 -2.14
C PHE A 132 3.35 31.04 -2.10
N TRP A 133 2.67 32.07 -2.64
CA TRP A 133 3.15 33.44 -2.59
C TRP A 133 3.03 34.03 -1.19
N ASN A 134 4.11 34.62 -0.68
CA ASN A 134 4.12 35.34 0.61
C ASN A 134 4.66 36.75 0.42
N GLU A 135 3.81 37.76 0.63
CA GLU A 135 4.13 39.18 0.45
C GLU A 135 5.29 39.68 1.33
N ASN A 136 5.60 38.98 2.44
CA ASN A 136 6.73 39.33 3.30
C ASN A 136 8.09 38.92 2.73
N VAL A 137 8.12 38.02 1.75
CA VAL A 137 9.36 37.48 1.16
C VAL A 137 9.37 37.49 -0.37
N ASN A 138 8.21 37.70 -0.99
CA ASN A 138 8.03 37.73 -2.43
C ASN A 138 7.47 39.08 -2.84
N TYR A 139 8.13 39.67 -3.83
CA TYR A 139 7.76 40.94 -4.43
C TYR A 139 7.97 40.81 -5.94
N HIS A 140 7.04 41.35 -6.73
CA HIS A 140 7.17 41.43 -8.17
C HIS A 140 6.75 42.82 -8.62
N ASN A 141 7.63 43.49 -9.36
CA ASN A 141 7.30 44.74 -10.04
C ASN A 141 7.77 44.64 -11.49
N HIS A 142 6.80 44.64 -12.41
CA HIS A 142 7.04 44.51 -13.85
C HIS A 142 7.96 45.61 -14.42
N ASP A 143 8.00 46.79 -13.79
CA ASP A 143 8.74 47.96 -14.27
C ASP A 143 10.14 48.08 -13.64
N LYS A 144 10.49 47.20 -12.70
CA LYS A 144 11.69 47.35 -11.84
C LYS A 144 12.91 46.55 -12.32
N VAL A 145 12.86 46.05 -13.55
CA VAL A 145 13.91 45.21 -14.11
C VAL A 145 15.17 46.05 -14.38
N LYS A 146 16.31 45.65 -13.79
CA LYS A 146 17.62 46.28 -14.01
C LYS A 146 18.38 45.68 -15.17
#